data_AF-A0A8J4YKK0-F1
#
_entry.id   AF-A0A8J4YKK0-F1
#
_cell.length_a   1.000
_cell.length_b   1.000
_cell.length_c   1.000
_cell.angle_alpha   90.00
_cell.angle_beta   90.00
_cell.angle_gamma   90.00
#
_symmetry.space_group_name_H-M   'P 1'
#
loop_
_entity.id
_entity.type
_entity.pdbx_description
1 polymer ?
#
loop_
_entity_poly.entity_id
_entity_poly.type
_entity_poly.pdbx_seq_one_letter_code
_entity_poly.pdbx_strand_id
1 'polypeptide(L)'
;MNHGLAFAELVSYIEDTRMDSLVAPIFKLSDLVDLYTRLEQLGTDVAGRVHSTDLKKRVLAYFPDMEAHKQGRDVALISHEDVGQALRKACEHDADGDAVHLARAANIVRRDMFKMKNQFGGSFEPNSQEDSVPVSLLALAAMVLNGPNIKAQSSSSTMPQPVLTISQLLMSNSMVRRRENQPAPCTTRHNQGRETPL
;
A
#
# COMPACT_ATOMS: atom_id res chain seq x y z
N MET A 1 -40.69 -0.60 3.23
CA MET A 1 -40.13 0.69 2.77
C MET A 1 -38.59 0.66 2.79
N ASN A 2 -37.95 0.15 3.86
CA ASN A 2 -36.49 0.15 4.00
C ASN A 2 -35.71 -0.73 3.00
N HIS A 3 -36.24 -1.90 2.61
CA HIS A 3 -35.65 -2.74 1.55
C HIS A 3 -35.55 -2.05 0.17
N GLY A 4 -36.40 -1.04 -0.08
CA GLY A 4 -36.34 -0.25 -1.31
C GLY A 4 -35.21 0.78 -1.25
N LEU A 5 -35.02 1.43 -0.11
CA LEU A 5 -33.96 2.42 0.11
C LEU A 5 -32.58 1.76 0.12
N ALA A 6 -32.42 0.65 0.85
CA ALA A 6 -31.16 -0.11 0.87
C ALA A 6 -30.78 -0.63 -0.53
N PHE A 7 -31.75 -0.99 -1.35
CA PHE A 7 -31.51 -1.39 -2.74
C PHE A 7 -31.14 -0.21 -3.63
N ALA A 8 -31.80 0.94 -3.47
CA ALA A 8 -31.46 2.15 -4.21
C ALA A 8 -30.02 2.63 -3.89
N GLU A 9 -29.62 2.55 -2.62
CA GLU A 9 -28.25 2.88 -2.20
C GLU A 9 -27.23 1.89 -2.78
N LEU A 10 -27.57 0.59 -2.80
CA LEU A 10 -26.74 -0.43 -3.42
C LEU A 10 -26.57 -0.19 -4.93
N VAL A 11 -27.65 0.21 -5.60
CA VAL A 11 -27.64 0.59 -7.02
C VAL A 11 -26.74 1.80 -7.25
N SER A 12 -26.88 2.86 -6.44
CA SER A 12 -26.03 4.05 -6.52
C SER A 12 -24.55 3.70 -6.34
N TYR A 13 -24.22 2.85 -5.37
CA TYR A 13 -22.85 2.36 -5.18
C TYR A 13 -22.30 1.64 -6.42
N ILE A 14 -23.11 0.78 -7.05
CA ILE A 14 -22.72 0.06 -8.27
C ILE A 14 -22.50 1.06 -9.42
N GLU A 15 -23.39 2.03 -9.60
CA GLU A 15 -23.25 3.07 -10.64
C GLU A 15 -22.02 3.94 -10.44
N ASP A 16 -21.78 4.42 -9.22
CA ASP A 16 -20.60 5.23 -8.88
C ASP A 16 -19.30 4.46 -9.14
N THR A 17 -19.27 3.18 -8.77
CA THR A 17 -18.11 2.31 -9.00
C THR A 17 -17.89 2.02 -10.49
N ARG A 18 -18.96 1.97 -11.30
CA ARG A 18 -18.85 1.83 -12.76
C ARG A 18 -18.32 3.10 -13.44
N MET A 19 -18.60 4.27 -12.87
CA MET A 19 -18.07 5.54 -13.38
C MET A 19 -16.60 5.77 -12.99
N ASP A 20 -16.08 5.03 -12.01
CA ASP A 20 -14.68 5.14 -11.61
C ASP A 20 -13.74 4.41 -12.59
N SER A 21 -13.05 5.21 -13.41
CA SER A 21 -12.08 4.73 -14.40
C SER A 21 -10.87 4.00 -13.80
N LEU A 22 -10.64 4.04 -12.48
CA LEU A 22 -9.48 3.43 -11.83
C LEU A 22 -9.64 1.93 -11.58
N VAL A 23 -10.85 1.45 -11.26
CA VAL A 23 -11.10 0.04 -10.89
C VAL A 23 -11.96 -0.64 -11.96
N ALA A 24 -11.70 -1.91 -12.27
CA ALA A 24 -12.62 -2.67 -13.12
C ALA A 24 -13.87 -3.00 -12.29
N PRO A 25 -15.10 -2.66 -12.74
CA PRO A 25 -16.31 -2.84 -11.94
C PRO A 25 -16.74 -4.32 -11.91
N ILE A 26 -15.99 -5.14 -11.18
CA ILE A 26 -16.29 -6.53 -10.89
C ILE A 26 -16.87 -6.59 -9.49
N PHE A 27 -18.13 -7.02 -9.37
CA PHE A 27 -18.81 -7.10 -8.07
C PHE A 27 -18.96 -8.54 -7.62
N LYS A 28 -18.38 -8.91 -6.47
CA LYS A 28 -18.64 -10.21 -5.86
C LYS A 28 -20.01 -10.20 -5.20
N LEU A 29 -20.79 -11.25 -5.44
CA LEU A 29 -22.13 -11.38 -4.87
C LEU A 29 -22.09 -11.47 -3.33
N SER A 30 -21.06 -12.07 -2.74
CA SER A 30 -20.85 -12.08 -1.29
C SER A 30 -20.79 -10.65 -0.73
N ASP A 31 -20.00 -9.81 -1.37
CA ASP A 31 -19.70 -8.46 -0.89
C ASP A 31 -20.93 -7.55 -1.05
N LEU A 32 -21.68 -7.72 -2.15
CA LEU A 32 -22.97 -7.06 -2.34
C LEU A 32 -24.01 -7.50 -1.31
N VAL A 33 -24.04 -8.78 -0.93
CA VAL A 33 -24.95 -9.28 0.12
C VAL A 33 -24.58 -8.70 1.48
N ASP A 34 -23.30 -8.65 1.81
CA ASP A 34 -22.82 -8.05 3.06
C ASP A 34 -23.12 -6.56 3.12
N LEU A 35 -22.86 -5.83 2.03
CA LEU A 35 -23.16 -4.40 1.91
C LEU A 35 -24.66 -4.15 2.03
N TYR A 36 -25.48 -4.89 1.30
CA TYR A 36 -26.93 -4.78 1.35
C TYR A 36 -27.49 -5.10 2.74
N THR A 37 -26.97 -6.12 3.41
CA THR A 37 -27.36 -6.48 4.78
C THR A 37 -27.02 -5.34 5.76
N ARG A 38 -25.85 -4.72 5.62
CA ARG A 38 -25.46 -3.56 6.44
C ARG A 38 -26.34 -2.33 6.18
N LEU A 39 -26.68 -2.08 4.91
CA LEU A 39 -27.57 -0.98 4.52
C LEU A 39 -28.99 -1.19 5.05
N GLU A 40 -29.47 -2.43 5.08
CA GLU A 40 -30.75 -2.76 5.71
C GLU A 40 -30.71 -2.60 7.24
N GLN A 41 -29.61 -2.98 7.89
CA GLN A 41 -29.40 -2.86 9.34
C GLN A 41 -29.34 -1.41 9.82
N LEU A 42 -28.83 -0.49 8.99
CA LEU A 42 -28.84 0.95 9.26
C LEU A 42 -30.27 1.53 9.32
N GLY A 43 -31.27 0.80 8.80
CA GLY A 43 -32.67 1.18 8.82
C GLY A 43 -33.54 0.51 9.89
N THR A 44 -33.17 -0.65 10.45
CA THR A 44 -33.85 -1.41 11.54
C THR A 44 -33.14 -2.75 11.84
N ASP A 45 -33.45 -3.41 12.96
CA ASP A 45 -32.99 -4.77 13.31
C ASP A 45 -33.69 -5.83 12.41
N VAL A 46 -32.93 -6.48 11.52
CA VAL A 46 -33.49 -7.41 10.51
C VAL A 46 -33.31 -8.86 10.99
N ALA A 47 -34.43 -9.50 11.34
CA ALA A 47 -34.47 -10.90 11.79
C ALA A 47 -34.34 -11.94 10.66
N GLY A 48 -34.05 -11.52 9.43
CA GLY A 48 -34.06 -12.37 8.23
C GLY A 48 -32.72 -12.36 7.49
N ARG A 49 -32.22 -13.55 7.14
CA ARG A 49 -31.01 -13.71 6.32
C ARG A 49 -31.33 -13.33 4.86
N VAL A 50 -30.63 -12.33 4.32
CA VAL A 50 -30.74 -11.95 2.91
C VAL A 50 -30.37 -13.14 2.03
N HIS A 51 -31.27 -13.54 1.12
CA HIS A 51 -31.00 -14.60 0.15
C HIS A 51 -30.20 -14.04 -1.02
N SER A 52 -28.94 -14.47 -1.14
CA SER A 52 -28.02 -14.04 -2.20
C SER A 52 -28.57 -14.31 -3.61
N THR A 53 -29.35 -15.38 -3.79
CA THR A 53 -30.01 -15.72 -5.06
C THR A 53 -31.06 -14.70 -5.47
N ASP A 54 -31.80 -14.14 -4.52
CA ASP A 54 -32.86 -13.17 -4.81
C ASP A 54 -32.28 -11.77 -5.00
N LEU A 55 -31.25 -11.39 -4.22
CA LEU A 55 -30.51 -10.16 -4.45
C LEU A 55 -29.85 -10.16 -5.84
N LYS A 56 -29.21 -11.29 -6.22
CA LYS A 56 -28.65 -11.47 -7.57
C LYS A 56 -29.70 -11.22 -8.66
N LYS A 57 -30.89 -11.82 -8.56
CA LYS A 57 -31.96 -11.62 -9.55
C LYS A 57 -32.40 -10.16 -9.63
N ARG A 58 -32.53 -9.47 -8.50
CA ARG A 58 -32.92 -8.06 -8.46
C ARG A 58 -31.86 -7.16 -9.09
N VAL A 59 -30.58 -7.38 -8.79
CA VAL A 59 -29.47 -6.61 -9.38
C VAL A 59 -29.42 -6.83 -10.90
N LEU A 60 -29.50 -8.08 -11.37
CA LEU A 60 -29.50 -8.39 -12.81
C LEU A 60 -30.75 -7.88 -13.55
N ALA A 61 -31.89 -7.78 -12.87
CA ALA A 61 -33.09 -7.20 -13.45
C ALA A 61 -32.98 -5.67 -13.59
N TYR A 62 -32.21 -5.02 -12.71
CA TYR A 62 -31.95 -3.57 -12.77
C TYR A 62 -30.85 -3.21 -13.77
N PHE A 63 -29.80 -4.03 -13.84
CA PHE A 63 -28.67 -3.88 -14.75
C PHE A 63 -28.69 -5.01 -15.80
N PRO A 64 -29.46 -4.87 -16.90
CA PRO A 64 -29.63 -5.91 -17.90
C PRO A 64 -28.35 -6.20 -18.71
N ASP A 65 -27.38 -5.29 -18.65
CA ASP A 65 -26.07 -5.38 -19.27
C ASP A 65 -25.05 -6.15 -18.41
N MET A 66 -25.42 -6.55 -17.19
CA MET A 66 -24.58 -7.36 -16.30
C MET A 66 -24.84 -8.85 -16.44
N GLU A 67 -23.77 -9.64 -16.36
CA GLU A 67 -23.83 -11.09 -16.39
C GLU A 67 -23.16 -11.70 -15.15
N ALA A 68 -23.78 -12.76 -14.64
CA ALA A 68 -23.29 -13.46 -13.46
C ALA A 68 -22.38 -14.63 -13.83
N HIS A 69 -21.09 -14.47 -13.52
CA HIS A 69 -20.04 -15.46 -13.77
C HIS A 69 -19.74 -16.26 -12.51
N LYS A 70 -19.84 -17.58 -12.58
CA LYS A 70 -19.48 -18.46 -11.47
C LYS A 70 -17.97 -18.66 -11.43
N GLN A 71 -17.33 -18.27 -10.33
CA GLN A 71 -15.90 -18.50 -10.07
C GLN A 71 -15.74 -19.39 -8.83
N GLY A 72 -15.65 -20.71 -9.04
CA GLY A 72 -15.57 -21.68 -7.96
C GLY A 72 -16.83 -21.67 -7.06
N ARG A 73 -16.66 -21.26 -5.79
CA ARG A 73 -17.76 -21.10 -4.82
C ARG A 73 -18.45 -19.74 -4.88
N ASP A 74 -17.82 -18.75 -5.53
CA ASP A 74 -18.31 -17.39 -5.59
C ASP A 74 -18.98 -17.09 -6.94
N VAL A 75 -19.78 -16.01 -6.95
CA VAL A 75 -20.43 -15.48 -8.16
C VAL A 75 -20.00 -14.03 -8.29
N ALA A 76 -19.39 -13.68 -9.42
CA ALA A 76 -19.08 -12.31 -9.80
C ALA A 76 -20.16 -11.79 -10.75
N LEU A 77 -20.56 -10.53 -10.60
CA LEU A 77 -21.41 -9.81 -11.54
C LEU A 77 -20.54 -8.80 -12.29
N ILE A 78 -20.59 -8.84 -13.62
CA ILE A 78 -19.71 -8.07 -14.52
C ILE A 78 -20.55 -7.53 -15.68
N SER A 79 -20.42 -6.25 -16.00
CA SER A 79 -21.07 -5.66 -17.19
C SER A 79 -20.39 -6.13 -18.46
N HIS A 80 -21.15 -6.40 -19.53
CA HIS A 80 -20.61 -6.85 -20.82
C HIS A 80 -19.59 -5.88 -21.42
N GLU A 81 -19.81 -4.57 -21.31
CA GLU A 81 -18.88 -3.53 -21.78
C GLU A 81 -17.57 -3.51 -20.98
N ASP A 82 -17.65 -3.89 -19.70
CA ASP A 82 -16.54 -3.82 -18.75
C ASP A 82 -15.69 -5.09 -18.74
N VAL A 83 -16.14 -6.21 -19.35
CA VAL A 83 -15.35 -7.46 -19.43
C VAL A 83 -14.02 -7.21 -20.14
N GLY A 84 -14.04 -6.46 -21.25
CA GLY A 84 -12.83 -6.10 -21.99
C GLY A 84 -11.90 -5.18 -21.20
N GLN A 85 -12.46 -4.21 -20.47
CA GLN A 85 -11.69 -3.30 -19.62
C GLN A 85 -11.14 -4.01 -18.37
N ALA A 86 -11.89 -4.94 -17.80
CA ALA A 86 -11.50 -5.78 -16.68
C ALA A 86 -10.37 -6.73 -17.05
N LEU A 87 -10.47 -7.39 -18.22
CA LEU A 87 -9.40 -8.20 -18.78
C LEU A 87 -8.18 -7.36 -19.11
N ARG A 88 -8.37 -6.19 -19.75
CA ARG A 88 -7.28 -5.27 -20.07
C ARG A 88 -6.55 -4.81 -18.81
N LYS A 89 -7.26 -4.37 -17.76
CA LYS A 89 -6.68 -3.98 -16.46
C LYS A 89 -6.03 -5.15 -15.71
N ALA A 90 -6.56 -6.36 -15.82
CA ALA A 90 -5.96 -7.55 -15.22
C ALA A 90 -4.69 -8.02 -15.96
N CYS A 91 -4.59 -7.70 -17.26
CA CYS A 91 -3.44 -8.00 -18.10
C CYS A 91 -2.44 -6.82 -18.22
N GLU A 92 -2.87 -5.59 -17.93
CA GLU A 92 -2.02 -4.41 -17.86
C GLU A 92 -1.23 -4.47 -16.55
N HIS A 93 0.03 -4.86 -16.66
CA HIS A 93 1.03 -4.37 -15.73
C HIS A 93 1.18 -2.88 -16.04
N ASP A 94 0.47 -2.02 -15.29
CA ASP A 94 0.56 -0.57 -15.42
C ASP A 94 1.95 -0.11 -14.97
N ALA A 95 2.94 -0.29 -15.85
CA ALA A 95 4.32 0.04 -15.58
C ALA A 95 4.50 1.53 -15.25
N ASP A 96 3.64 2.38 -15.82
CA ASP A 96 3.63 3.82 -15.54
C ASP A 96 3.09 4.09 -14.13
N GLY A 97 1.98 3.45 -13.75
CA GLY A 97 1.44 3.49 -12.39
C GLY A 97 2.44 2.98 -11.34
N ASP A 98 3.08 1.84 -11.60
CA ASP A 98 4.12 1.28 -10.73
C ASP A 98 5.33 2.22 -10.62
N ALA A 99 5.75 2.84 -11.74
CA ALA A 99 6.83 3.83 -11.73
C ALA A 99 6.47 5.07 -10.89
N VAL A 100 5.23 5.55 -10.96
CA VAL A 100 4.74 6.67 -10.14
C VAL A 100 4.74 6.29 -8.65
N HIS A 101 4.27 5.10 -8.30
CA HIS A 101 4.30 4.61 -6.92
C HIS A 101 5.73 4.48 -6.39
N LEU A 102 6.64 3.92 -7.18
CA LEU A 102 8.05 3.79 -6.82
C LEU A 102 8.72 5.15 -6.63
N ALA A 103 8.50 6.10 -7.56
CA ALA A 103 9.03 7.45 -7.46
C ALA A 103 8.52 8.16 -6.19
N ARG A 104 7.23 7.98 -5.85
CA ARG A 104 6.64 8.54 -4.64
C ARG A 104 7.23 7.93 -3.37
N ALA A 105 7.37 6.61 -3.31
CA ALA A 105 7.99 5.92 -2.18
C ALA A 105 9.45 6.36 -1.96
N ALA A 106 10.22 6.41 -3.05
CA ALA A 106 11.61 6.89 -3.03
C ALA A 106 11.70 8.34 -2.53
N ASN A 107 10.81 9.22 -2.98
CA ASN A 107 10.77 10.62 -2.53
C ASN A 107 10.46 10.77 -1.04
N ILE A 108 9.54 9.99 -0.49
CA ILE A 108 9.21 10.00 0.94
C ILE A 108 10.43 9.58 1.75
N VAL A 109 11.02 8.42 1.43
CA VAL A 109 12.18 7.87 2.14
C VAL A 109 13.37 8.83 2.05
N ARG A 110 13.66 9.33 0.84
CA ARG A 110 14.76 10.29 0.60
C ARG A 110 14.59 11.57 1.42
N ARG A 111 13.37 12.11 1.50
CA ARG A 111 13.07 13.30 2.29
C ARG A 111 13.34 13.06 3.77
N ASP A 112 12.92 11.93 4.31
CA ASP A 112 13.09 11.62 5.73
C ASP A 112 14.56 11.37 6.08
N MET A 113 15.28 10.64 5.22
CA MET A 113 16.74 10.48 5.32
C MET A 113 17.46 11.82 5.42
N PHE A 114 17.13 12.80 4.59
CA PHE A 114 17.83 14.08 4.60
C PHE A 114 17.35 15.08 5.67
N LYS A 115 16.18 14.86 6.25
CA LYS A 115 15.70 15.61 7.42
C LYS A 115 16.36 15.15 8.71
N MET A 116 16.71 13.87 8.80
CA MET A 116 17.33 13.27 9.98
C MET A 116 18.75 13.83 10.20
N LYS A 117 19.01 14.32 11.41
CA LYS A 117 20.33 14.85 11.80
C LYS A 117 20.97 13.87 12.80
N ASN A 118 21.96 13.14 12.33
CA ASN A 118 22.74 12.28 13.20
C ASN A 118 23.90 13.09 13.79
N GLN A 119 24.02 13.11 15.11
CA GLN A 119 25.15 13.72 15.83
C GLN A 119 25.87 12.63 16.61
N PHE A 120 27.20 12.60 16.50
CA PHE A 120 28.01 11.67 17.27
C PHE A 120 28.41 12.33 18.59
N GLY A 121 27.91 11.80 19.71
CA GLY A 121 28.15 12.32 21.06
C GLY A 121 29.46 11.82 21.70
N GLY A 122 30.26 11.00 21.02
CA GLY A 122 31.51 10.45 21.55
C GLY A 122 31.42 9.00 22.06
N SER A 123 30.21 8.43 22.14
CA SER A 123 29.93 7.03 22.48
C SER A 123 28.87 6.45 21.55
N PHE A 124 28.72 5.12 21.56
CA PHE A 124 27.62 4.42 20.91
C PHE A 124 26.72 3.80 21.98
N GLU A 125 25.52 4.35 22.12
CA GLU A 125 24.43 3.75 22.88
C GLU A 125 23.94 2.44 22.25
N PRO A 126 23.29 1.53 23.00
CA PRO A 126 22.84 0.22 22.51
C PRO A 126 21.97 0.29 21.24
N ASN A 127 21.17 1.35 21.10
CA ASN A 127 20.26 1.54 19.97
C ASN A 127 20.80 2.50 18.90
N SER A 128 22.09 2.89 18.97
CA SER A 128 22.69 3.86 18.06
C SER A 128 22.51 3.51 16.59
N GLN A 129 22.45 2.22 16.27
CA GLN A 129 22.23 1.77 14.90
C GLN A 129 20.80 2.07 14.44
N GLU A 130 19.78 1.71 15.23
CA GLU A 130 18.38 1.97 14.92
C GLU A 130 18.12 3.49 14.85
N ASP A 131 18.65 4.22 15.84
CA ASP A 131 18.52 5.67 15.96
C ASP A 131 19.29 6.46 14.88
N SER A 132 20.12 5.80 14.08
CA SER A 132 20.86 6.43 12.98
C SER A 132 20.11 6.43 11.65
N VAL A 133 18.93 5.81 11.60
CA VAL A 133 18.18 5.54 10.37
C VAL A 133 16.71 5.94 10.52
N PRO A 134 16.08 6.59 9.53
CA PRO A 134 14.67 6.95 9.65
C PRO A 134 13.78 5.71 9.52
N VAL A 135 12.66 5.71 10.27
CA VAL A 135 11.67 4.62 10.31
C VAL A 135 11.14 4.28 8.91
N SER A 136 10.95 5.27 8.03
CA SER A 136 10.48 5.03 6.67
C SER A 136 11.46 4.22 5.82
N LEU A 137 12.77 4.42 6.02
CA LEU A 137 13.80 3.61 5.35
C LEU A 137 13.85 2.19 5.93
N LEU A 138 13.74 2.06 7.25
CA LEU A 138 13.67 0.76 7.93
C LEU A 138 12.47 -0.06 7.45
N ALA A 139 11.30 0.57 7.37
CA ALA A 139 10.08 -0.06 6.86
C ALA A 139 10.25 -0.48 5.39
N LEU A 140 10.82 0.37 4.54
CA LEU A 140 11.08 0.03 3.14
C LEU A 140 12.03 -1.17 3.02
N ALA A 141 13.17 -1.16 3.72
CA ALA A 141 14.12 -2.26 3.69
C ALA A 141 13.52 -3.57 4.23
N ALA A 142 12.69 -3.50 5.28
CA ALA A 142 11.97 -4.65 5.79
C ALA A 142 10.98 -5.21 4.75
N MET A 143 10.25 -4.33 4.04
CA MET A 143 9.35 -4.73 2.95
C MET A 143 10.11 -5.35 1.77
N VAL A 144 11.30 -4.86 1.43
CA VAL A 144 12.13 -5.46 0.36
C VAL A 144 12.65 -6.84 0.75
N LEU A 145 13.11 -7.02 2.00
CA LEU A 145 13.72 -8.28 2.43
C LEU A 145 12.69 -9.37 2.77
N ASN A 146 11.56 -9.00 3.36
CA ASN A 146 10.58 -9.95 3.90
C ASN A 146 9.22 -9.90 3.18
N GLY A 147 9.08 -9.03 2.19
CA GLY A 147 7.80 -8.71 1.55
C GLY A 147 6.94 -7.73 2.37
N PRO A 148 5.88 -7.15 1.77
CA PRO A 148 4.94 -6.27 2.43
C PRO A 148 3.97 -7.08 3.31
N ASN A 149 4.48 -7.63 4.42
CA ASN A 149 3.68 -8.45 5.34
C ASN A 149 3.52 -7.76 6.71
N ILE A 150 2.28 -7.32 6.99
CA ILE A 150 1.90 -6.65 8.24
C ILE A 150 2.21 -7.51 9.47
N LYS A 151 2.06 -8.85 9.38
CA LYS A 151 2.32 -9.78 10.51
C LYS A 151 3.81 -9.92 10.82
N ALA A 152 4.67 -9.76 9.83
CA ALA A 152 6.13 -9.80 10.02
C ALA A 152 6.65 -8.49 10.64
N GLN A 153 5.97 -7.37 10.38
CA GLN A 153 6.32 -6.06 10.92
C GLN A 153 5.86 -5.84 12.37
N SER A 154 4.87 -6.61 12.85
CA SER A 154 4.28 -6.45 14.19
C SER A 154 4.72 -7.49 15.23
N SER A 155 5.38 -8.57 14.81
CA SER A 155 5.68 -9.74 15.68
C SER A 155 7.06 -9.69 16.33
N SER A 156 7.93 -8.78 15.93
CA SER A 156 9.26 -8.60 16.50
C SER A 156 9.35 -7.25 17.21
N SER A 157 9.69 -7.25 18.50
CA SER A 157 9.97 -6.02 19.27
C SER A 157 11.24 -5.29 18.80
N THR A 158 12.04 -5.92 17.94
CA THR A 158 13.35 -5.43 17.50
C THR A 158 13.49 -5.64 15.99
N MET A 159 14.04 -4.66 15.28
CA MET A 159 14.20 -4.80 13.83
C MET A 159 15.28 -5.84 13.50
N PRO A 160 15.08 -6.70 12.48
CA PRO A 160 16.08 -7.69 12.11
C PRO A 160 17.43 -7.02 11.73
N GLN A 161 18.55 -7.55 12.23
CA GLN A 161 19.89 -7.02 11.97
C GLN A 161 20.21 -6.76 10.48
N PRO A 162 19.79 -7.62 9.52
CA PRO A 162 20.00 -7.33 8.10
C PRO A 162 19.31 -6.04 7.63
N VAL A 163 18.10 -5.77 8.12
CA VAL A 163 17.33 -4.56 7.80
C VAL A 163 18.06 -3.33 8.32
N LEU A 164 18.51 -3.36 9.58
CA LEU A 164 19.26 -2.27 10.20
C LEU A 164 20.55 -1.96 9.42
N THR A 165 21.32 -3.00 9.10
CA THR A 165 22.63 -2.87 8.44
C THR A 165 22.50 -2.29 7.04
N ILE A 166 21.56 -2.80 6.23
CA ILE A 166 21.32 -2.30 4.87
C ILE A 166 20.82 -0.85 4.90
N SER A 167 19.90 -0.54 5.81
CA SER A 167 19.33 0.80 5.91
C SER A 167 20.38 1.82 6.34
N GLN A 168 21.24 1.47 7.30
CA GLN A 168 22.35 2.31 7.72
C GLN A 168 23.35 2.53 6.59
N LEU A 169 23.65 1.50 5.80
CA LEU A 169 24.51 1.61 4.62
C LEU A 169 23.92 2.56 3.56
N LEU A 170 22.63 2.44 3.26
CA LEU A 170 21.92 3.33 2.34
C LEU A 170 21.94 4.80 2.81
N MET A 171 21.74 5.01 4.11
CA MET A 171 21.81 6.32 4.75
C MET A 171 23.21 6.93 4.63
N SER A 172 24.25 6.17 4.96
CA SER A 172 25.65 6.61 4.86
C SER A 172 26.04 6.97 3.42
N ASN A 173 25.74 6.10 2.46
CA ASN A 173 26.06 6.31 1.05
C ASN A 173 25.32 7.51 0.44
N SER A 174 24.12 7.83 0.95
CA SER A 174 23.33 8.96 0.47
C SER A 174 23.85 10.31 0.96
N MET A 175 24.53 10.36 2.12
CA MET A 175 25.11 11.58 2.67
C MET A 175 26.44 11.98 2.00
N VAL A 176 27.24 11.02 1.53
CA VAL A 176 28.52 11.29 0.84
C VAL A 176 28.30 12.15 -0.41
N ARG A 177 27.25 11.86 -1.20
CA ARG A 177 26.88 12.62 -2.41
C ARG A 177 26.45 14.07 -2.12
N ARG A 178 26.03 14.40 -0.89
CA ARG A 178 25.68 15.77 -0.52
C ARG A 178 26.91 16.62 -0.20
N ARG A 179 27.99 16.02 0.32
CA ARG A 179 29.23 16.74 0.66
C ARG A 179 29.96 17.26 -0.58
N GLU A 180 29.82 16.58 -1.72
CA GLU A 180 30.43 16.96 -3.00
C GLU A 180 29.84 18.25 -3.59
N ASN A 181 28.59 18.58 -3.25
CA ASN A 181 27.90 19.82 -3.66
C ASN A 181 28.06 20.97 -2.65
N GLN A 182 28.85 20.80 -1.58
CA GLN A 182 29.31 21.91 -0.73
C GLN A 182 30.72 22.29 -1.16
N PRO A 183 31.09 23.59 -1.24
CA PRO A 183 32.47 23.98 -1.52
C PRO A 183 33.36 23.33 -0.46
N ALA A 184 34.24 22.44 -0.91
CA ALA A 184 35.08 21.65 -0.03
C ALA A 184 35.93 22.58 0.85
N PRO A 185 35.86 22.50 2.20
CA PRO A 185 37.03 22.89 2.97
C PRO A 185 38.12 21.89 2.58
N CYS A 186 39.26 22.42 2.14
CA CYS A 186 40.44 21.63 1.83
C CYS A 186 40.89 20.89 3.11
N THR A 187 40.33 19.71 3.37
CA THR A 187 40.78 18.83 4.43
C THR A 187 41.73 17.82 3.82
N THR A 188 43.01 18.12 3.92
CA THR A 188 44.11 17.19 3.71
C THR A 188 43.83 15.93 4.54
N ARG A 189 43.54 14.80 3.89
CA ARG A 189 43.23 13.52 4.56
C ARG A 189 44.45 12.85 5.21
N HIS A 190 45.62 13.46 5.10
CA HIS A 190 46.87 12.95 5.65
C HIS A 190 47.54 14.05 6.47
N ASN A 191 47.70 13.83 7.77
CA ASN A 191 48.46 14.71 8.65
C ASN A 191 49.59 13.89 9.25
N GLN A 192 50.81 14.06 8.74
CA GLN A 192 52.01 13.32 9.15
C GLN A 192 52.30 13.45 10.67
N GLY A 193 51.78 14.49 11.33
CA GLY A 193 51.92 14.66 12.79
C GLY A 193 51.08 13.68 13.64
N ARG A 194 50.30 12.78 13.02
CA ARG A 194 49.55 11.71 13.69
C ARG A 194 50.12 10.32 13.45
N GLU A 195 51.24 10.21 12.75
CA GLU A 195 51.97 8.95 12.64
C GLU A 195 52.71 8.67 13.96
N THR A 196 52.70 7.41 14.39
CA THR A 196 53.56 6.95 15.50
C THR A 196 55.02 7.17 15.13
N PRO A 197 55.84 7.83 15.97
CA PRO A 197 57.27 7.99 15.71
C PRO A 197 57.92 6.61 15.61
N LEU A 198 58.80 6.42 14.62
CA LEU A 198 59.70 5.27 14.52
C LEU A 198 60.83 5.38 15.55
#